data_AF-A0A6J4U4Z0-F1
#
_entry.id   AF-A0A6J4U4Z0-F1
#
_cell.length_a   1.000
_cell.length_b   1.000
_cell.length_c   1.000
_cell.angle_alpha   90.00
_cell.angle_beta   90.00
_cell.angle_gamma   90.00
#
_symmetry.space_group_name_H-M   'P 1'
#
loop_
_entity.id
_entity.type
_entity.pdbx_description
1 polymer ?
#
loop_
_entity_poly.entity_id
_entity_poly.type
_entity_poly.pdbx_seq_one_letter_code
_entity_poly.pdbx_strand_id
1 'polypeptide(L)'
;MSALAPYERLVDLAEREASLVGSEAWDDLAALSGERQAVLAALPHTPPREAGPILERLAGCQALVTAALATARAAAAAELQTLGRGRGAVRGYASSTVQGAPGLARLDDAA
;
A
#
# COMPACT_ATOMS: atom_id res chain seq x y z
N MET A 1 10.56 24.64 -26.10
CA MET A 1 9.89 24.06 -24.91
C MET A 1 9.98 25.08 -23.80
N SER A 2 8.87 25.37 -23.11
CA SER A 2 8.86 26.33 -21.98
C SER A 2 9.75 25.82 -20.84
N ALA A 3 10.40 26.71 -20.10
CA ALA A 3 11.10 26.36 -18.87
C ALA A 3 10.16 25.73 -17.81
N LEU A 4 8.85 25.96 -17.95
CA LEU A 4 7.81 25.42 -17.06
C LEU A 4 7.31 24.03 -17.49
N ALA A 5 7.55 23.60 -18.73
CA ALA A 5 7.02 22.35 -19.27
C ALA A 5 7.33 21.10 -18.42
N PRO A 6 8.55 20.89 -17.88
CA PRO A 6 8.79 19.73 -17.01
C PRO A 6 8.08 19.83 -15.65
N TYR A 7 7.83 21.04 -15.15
CA TYR A 7 7.07 21.24 -13.91
C TYR A 7 5.58 20.96 -14.11
N GLU A 8 5.01 21.43 -15.22
CA GLU A 8 3.64 21.10 -15.63
C GLU A 8 3.49 19.59 -15.80
N ARG A 9 4.48 18.94 -16.42
CA ARG A 9 4.49 17.48 -16.57
C ARG A 9 4.47 16.75 -15.23
N LEU A 10 5.19 17.24 -14.22
CA LEU A 10 5.17 16.63 -12.89
C LEU A 10 3.79 16.72 -12.24
N VAL A 11 3.04 17.80 -12.49
CA VAL A 11 1.66 17.92 -11.99
C VAL A 11 0.76 16.90 -12.68
N ASP A 12 0.83 16.77 -14.00
CA ASP A 12 0.06 15.75 -14.73
C ASP A 12 0.35 14.34 -14.20
N LEU A 13 1.62 14.05 -13.91
CA LEU A 13 2.03 12.76 -13.34
C LEU A 13 1.47 12.58 -11.93
N ALA A 14 1.52 13.60 -11.08
CA ALA A 14 0.97 13.53 -9.72
C ALA A 14 -0.56 13.31 -9.70
N GLU A 15 -1.29 13.92 -10.64
CA GLU A 15 -2.73 13.71 -10.79
C GLU A 15 -3.06 12.29 -11.27
N ARG A 16 -2.26 11.76 -12.20
CA ARG A 16 -2.37 10.36 -12.62
C ARG A 16 -2.03 9.39 -11.48
N GLU A 17 -0.99 9.66 -10.71
CA GLU A 17 -0.64 8.88 -9.51
C GLU A 17 -1.83 8.83 -8.55
N ALA A 18 -2.48 9.96 -8.27
CA ALA A 18 -3.67 10.02 -7.42
C ALA A 18 -4.83 9.17 -7.97
N SER A 19 -5.07 9.22 -9.28
CA SER A 19 -6.09 8.39 -9.93
C SER A 19 -5.78 6.89 -9.80
N LEU A 20 -4.53 6.47 -10.01
CA LEU A 20 -4.12 5.07 -9.95
C LEU A 20 -4.19 4.51 -8.53
N VAL A 21 -3.81 5.32 -7.53
CA VAL A 21 -3.97 4.96 -6.12
C VAL A 21 -5.45 4.81 -5.77
N GLY A 22 -6.31 5.71 -6.26
CA GLY A 22 -7.76 5.63 -6.05
C GLY A 22 -8.41 4.41 -6.71
N SER A 23 -7.84 3.89 -7.80
CA SER A 23 -8.32 2.69 -8.49
C SER A 23 -7.56 1.41 -8.12
N GLU A 24 -6.67 1.45 -7.12
CA GLU A 24 -5.83 0.33 -6.69
C GLU A 24 -4.98 -0.30 -7.82
N ALA A 25 -4.65 0.49 -8.85
CA ALA A 25 -3.88 0.06 -10.02
C ALA A 25 -2.37 0.13 -9.71
N TRP A 26 -1.91 -0.71 -8.78
CA TRP A 26 -0.56 -0.63 -8.21
C TRP A 26 0.57 -0.90 -9.21
N ASP A 27 0.34 -1.78 -10.18
CA ASP A 27 1.34 -2.11 -11.21
C ASP A 27 1.60 -0.92 -12.14
N ASP A 28 0.53 -0.23 -12.56
CA ASP A 28 0.62 0.97 -13.38
C ASP A 28 1.26 2.14 -12.60
N LEU A 29 1.03 2.20 -11.29
CA LEU A 29 1.67 3.20 -10.42
C LEU A 29 3.19 3.04 -10.38
N ALA A 30 3.70 1.79 -10.39
CA ALA A 30 5.13 1.53 -10.43
C ALA A 30 5.77 2.01 -11.75
N ALA A 31 5.11 1.79 -12.88
CA ALA A 31 5.55 2.30 -14.18
C ALA A 31 5.58 3.84 -14.21
N LEU A 32 4.54 4.48 -13.67
CA LEU A 32 4.41 5.94 -13.61
C LEU A 32 5.50 6.59 -12.73
N SER A 33 5.93 5.92 -11.66
CA SER A 33 7.05 6.36 -10.82
C SER A 33 8.36 6.46 -11.61
N GLY A 34 8.62 5.52 -12.52
CA GLY A 34 9.78 5.57 -13.42
C GLY A 34 9.76 6.79 -14.34
N GLU A 35 8.58 7.13 -14.87
CA GLU A 35 8.40 8.34 -15.67
C GLU A 35 8.64 9.61 -14.86
N ARG A 36 8.09 9.68 -13.64
CA ARG A 36 8.31 10.81 -12.72
C ARG A 36 9.78 11.01 -12.39
N GLN A 37 10.52 9.94 -12.12
CA GLN A 37 11.96 10.01 -11.87
C GLN A 37 12.73 10.56 -13.08
N ALA A 38 12.34 10.18 -14.30
CA ALA A 38 12.96 10.71 -15.51
C ALA A 38 12.73 12.22 -15.67
N VAL A 39 11.51 12.71 -15.38
CA VAL A 39 11.21 14.15 -15.44
C VAL A 39 11.95 14.92 -14.34
N LEU A 40 12.00 14.38 -13.12
CA LEU A 40 12.77 14.98 -12.01
C LEU A 40 14.26 15.08 -12.34
N ALA A 41 14.84 14.04 -12.95
CA ALA A 41 16.24 14.05 -13.36
C ALA A 41 16.54 15.07 -14.47
N ALA A 42 15.54 15.46 -15.25
CA ALA A 42 15.66 16.46 -16.31
C ALA A 42 15.42 17.90 -15.83
N LEU A 43 15.04 18.11 -14.56
CA LEU A 43 14.81 19.45 -14.03
C LEU A 43 16.11 20.26 -13.95
N PRO A 44 16.04 21.59 -14.18
CA PRO A 44 17.18 22.45 -13.93
C PRO A 44 17.51 22.48 -12.43
N HIS A 45 18.80 22.65 -12.11
CA HIS A 45 19.27 22.70 -10.73
C HIS A 45 18.67 23.88 -9.94
N THR A 46 18.37 24.99 -10.64
CA THR A 46 17.68 26.14 -10.08
C THR A 46 16.32 26.27 -10.77
N PRO A 47 15.19 26.18 -10.04
CA PRO A 47 13.89 26.35 -10.64
C PRO A 47 13.67 27.80 -11.09
N PRO A 48 12.99 28.02 -12.23
CA PRO A 48 12.60 29.36 -12.65
C PRO A 48 11.60 29.95 -11.65
N ARG A 49 11.62 31.27 -11.47
CA ARG A 49 10.78 31.97 -10.48
C ARG A 49 9.29 31.70 -10.69
N GLU A 50 8.90 31.56 -11.95
CA GLU A 50 7.53 31.33 -12.40
C GLU A 50 7.03 29.92 -12.06
N ALA A 51 7.89 28.98 -11.68
CA ALA A 51 7.49 27.62 -11.28
C ALA A 51 6.88 27.53 -9.88
N GLY A 52 6.98 28.58 -9.05
CA GLY A 52 6.51 28.58 -7.66
C GLY A 52 5.08 28.05 -7.48
N PRO A 53 4.06 28.63 -8.15
CA PRO A 53 2.68 28.15 -8.05
C PRO A 53 2.48 26.70 -8.50
N ILE A 54 3.25 26.26 -9.50
CA ILE A 54 3.20 24.88 -10.02
C ILE A 54 3.77 23.90 -8.98
N LEU A 55 4.87 24.27 -8.33
CA LEU A 55 5.50 23.48 -7.28
C LEU A 55 4.62 23.39 -6.03
N GLU A 56 3.92 24.46 -5.66
CA GLU A 56 2.93 24.43 -4.56
C GLU A 56 1.78 23.46 -4.86
N ARG A 57 1.22 23.51 -6.07
CA ARG A 57 0.19 22.55 -6.51
C ARG A 57 0.72 21.13 -6.51
N LEU A 58 1.91 20.91 -7.05
CA LEU A 58 2.57 19.60 -7.08
C LEU A 58 2.75 19.04 -5.67
N ALA A 59 3.21 19.86 -4.71
CA ALA A 59 3.36 19.46 -3.32
C ALA A 59 2.02 19.05 -2.70
N GLY A 60 0.96 19.80 -2.98
CA GLY A 60 -0.41 19.44 -2.56
C GLY A 60 -0.86 18.09 -3.11
N CYS A 61 -0.69 17.85 -4.42
CA CYS A 61 -1.01 16.57 -5.04
C CYS A 61 -0.21 15.40 -4.42
N GLN A 62 1.10 15.59 -4.21
CA GLN A 62 1.95 14.56 -3.63
C GLN A 62 1.60 14.24 -2.17
N ALA A 63 1.18 15.24 -1.39
CA ALA A 63 0.68 15.01 -0.04
C ALA A 63 -0.58 14.12 -0.04
N LEU A 64 -1.49 14.34 -0.98
CA LEU A 64 -2.70 13.51 -1.15
C LEU A 64 -2.35 12.07 -1.55
N VAL A 65 -1.48 11.89 -2.55
CA VAL A 65 -0.99 10.57 -2.98
C VAL A 65 -0.33 9.82 -1.82
N THR A 66 0.53 10.51 -1.07
CA THR A 66 1.22 9.94 0.10
C THR A 66 0.24 9.47 1.16
N ALA A 67 -0.77 10.29 1.48
CA ALA A 67 -1.80 9.93 2.44
C ALA A 67 -2.62 8.71 1.99
N ALA A 68 -3.00 8.66 0.71
CA ALA A 68 -3.76 7.55 0.15
C ALA A 68 -2.96 6.23 0.16
N LEU A 69 -1.68 6.27 -0.21
CA LEU A 69 -0.78 5.11 -0.12
C LEU A 69 -0.58 4.63 1.32
N ALA A 70 -0.47 5.55 2.28
CA ALA A 70 -0.36 5.20 3.70
C ALA A 70 -1.61 4.46 4.19
N THR A 71 -2.80 4.92 3.79
CA THR A 71 -4.08 4.27 4.07
C THR A 71 -4.16 2.88 3.45
N ALA A 72 -3.84 2.74 2.16
CA ALA A 72 -3.85 1.45 1.46
C ALA A 72 -2.89 0.44 2.12
N ARG A 73 -1.68 0.89 2.50
CA ARG A 73 -0.72 0.06 3.23
C ARG A 73 -1.25 -0.40 4.59
N ALA A 74 -1.93 0.48 5.32
CA ALA A 74 -2.51 0.14 6.63
C ALA A 74 -3.63 -0.90 6.50
N ALA A 75 -4.48 -0.78 5.48
CA ALA A 75 -5.53 -1.75 5.18
C ALA A 75 -4.93 -3.13 4.86
N ALA A 76 -3.97 -3.20 3.94
CA ALA A 76 -3.29 -4.44 3.58
C ALA A 76 -2.61 -5.11 4.79
N ALA A 77 -1.99 -4.32 5.68
CA ALA A 77 -1.39 -4.85 6.90
C ALA A 77 -2.43 -5.46 7.86
N ALA A 78 -3.60 -4.85 8.01
CA ALA A 78 -4.68 -5.36 8.83
C ALA A 78 -5.27 -6.68 8.29
N GLU A 79 -5.40 -6.80 6.96
CA GLU A 79 -5.83 -8.03 6.30
C GLU A 79 -4.86 -9.18 6.53
N LEU A 80 -3.56 -8.95 6.35
CA LEU A 80 -2.52 -9.95 6.57
C LEU A 80 -2.50 -10.44 8.03
N GLN A 81 -2.68 -9.53 9.00
CA GLN A 81 -2.80 -9.91 10.41
C GLN A 81 -4.03 -10.79 10.68
N THR A 82 -5.15 -10.49 10.04
CA THR A 82 -6.39 -11.28 10.17
C THR A 82 -6.20 -12.69 9.62
N LEU A 83 -5.57 -12.83 8.45
CA LEU A 83 -5.23 -14.13 7.86
C LEU A 83 -4.25 -14.91 8.76
N GLY A 84 -3.25 -14.23 9.34
CA GLY A 84 -2.31 -14.84 10.28
C GLY A 84 -3.00 -15.41 11.53
N ARG A 85 -3.90 -14.63 12.15
CA ARG A 85 -4.69 -15.08 13.31
C ARG A 85 -5.61 -16.25 12.96
N GLY A 86 -6.28 -16.19 11.81
CA GLY A 86 -7.15 -17.28 11.33
C GLY A 86 -6.38 -18.59 11.15
N ARG A 87 -5.19 -18.55 10.55
CA ARG A 87 -4.31 -19.73 10.42
C ARG A 87 -3.83 -20.26 11.78
N GLY A 88 -3.52 -19.37 12.72
CA GLY A 88 -3.18 -19.74 14.10
C GLY A 88 -4.32 -20.47 14.82
N ALA A 89 -5.55 -19.96 14.69
CA ALA A 89 -6.74 -20.57 15.28
C ALA A 89 -7.02 -21.96 14.69
N VAL A 90 -6.95 -22.12 13.36
CA VAL A 90 -7.12 -23.43 12.70
C VAL A 90 -6.07 -24.44 13.16
N ARG A 91 -4.79 -24.03 13.31
CA ARG A 91 -3.75 -24.88 13.89
C ARG A 91 -4.04 -25.26 15.35
N GLY A 92 -4.56 -24.32 16.13
CA GLY A 92 -4.99 -24.54 17.51
C GLY A 92 -6.07 -25.63 17.64
N TYR A 93 -7.07 -25.60 16.76
CA TYR A 93 -8.11 -26.64 16.71
C TYR A 93 -7.56 -28.00 16.29
N ALA A 94 -6.65 -28.06 15.31
CA ALA A 94 -6.01 -29.32 14.93
C ALA A 94 -5.21 -29.95 16.09
N SER A 95 -4.54 -29.12 16.90
CA SER A 95 -3.82 -29.61 18.09
C SER A 95 -4.74 -30.02 19.24
N SER A 96 -5.89 -29.35 19.43
CA SER A 96 -6.84 -29.73 20.49
C SER A 96 -7.62 -31.01 20.16
N THR A 97 -7.83 -31.32 18.87
CA THR A 97 -8.42 -32.62 18.45
C THR A 97 -7.49 -33.82 18.62
N VAL A 98 -6.17 -33.61 18.72
CA VAL A 98 -5.18 -34.69 18.92
C VAL A 98 -4.95 -34.98 20.41
N GLN A 99 -5.16 -34.01 21.31
CA GLN A 99 -4.89 -34.16 22.75
C GLN A 99 -6.11 -34.64 23.56
N GLY A 100 -7.29 -34.76 22.95
CA GLY A 100 -8.57 -35.04 23.60
C GLY A 100 -9.16 -36.41 23.30
N ALA A 101 -8.43 -37.50 23.57
CA ALA A 101 -9.03 -38.83 23.72
C ALA A 101 -8.56 -39.49 25.03
N PRO A 102 -9.06 -39.07 26.22
CA PRO A 102 -8.97 -39.91 27.40
C PRO A 102 -9.89 -41.11 27.18
N GLY A 103 -9.30 -42.30 27.18
CA GLY A 103 -9.98 -43.56 26.92
C GLY A 103 -11.18 -43.79 27.83
N LEU A 104 -12.30 -44.16 27.21
CA LEU A 104 -13.37 -44.91 27.84
C LEU A 104 -12.80 -46.27 28.28
N ALA A 105 -12.20 -46.33 29.46
CA ALA A 105 -11.78 -47.57 30.08
C ALA A 105 -12.35 -47.65 31.50
N ARG A 106 -13.21 -48.67 31.66
CA ARG A 106 -13.59 -49.35 32.90
C ARG A 106 -14.79 -48.78 33.66
N LEU A 107 -15.98 -49.04 33.11
CA LEU A 107 -17.10 -49.51 33.91
C LEU A 107 -17.18 -51.03 33.67
N ASP A 108 -16.59 -51.80 34.57
CA ASP A 108 -16.99 -53.19 34.87
C ASP A 108 -16.29 -53.62 36.17
N ASP A 109 -17.05 -54.35 36.98
CA ASP A 109 -16.77 -54.96 38.29
C ASP A 109 -16.89 -54.08 39.55
N ALA A 110 -18.05 -54.18 40.21
CA ALA A 110 -18.14 -54.93 41.47
C ALA A 110 -19.62 -55.10 41.87
N ALA A 111 -20.08 -56.36 41.84
CA ALA A 111 -21.29 -56.86 42.49
C ALA A 111 -20.98 -57.29 43.94
#